data_AF-A0A965SBK8-F1
#
_entry.id   AF-A0A965SBK8-F1
#
_cell.length_a   1.000
_cell.length_b   1.000
_cell.length_c   1.000
_cell.angle_alpha   90.00
_cell.angle_beta   90.00
_cell.angle_gamma   90.00
#
_symmetry.space_group_name_H-M   'P 1'
#
loop_
_entity.id
_entity.type
_entity.pdbx_description
1 polymer ?
#
loop_
_entity_poly.entity_id
_entity_poly.type
_entity_poly.pdbx_seq_one_letter_code
_entity_poly.pdbx_strand_id
1 'polypeptide(L)'
;MHPRTLDPRCSLSRMNIIPRLTTQSTLVALILAALASLTLNAHAAESSTCVPSGEWRLPGGAAVSAEAVLGAASAARVVLLGESHNEASHHRWQLQTLAALYRGNPKLSVGVEMFPRSLQPVLDDWTAGRLSESEFLQRTDWERTWGYDAEMYLPIFRFARDHGLPLRALNVDRTSVRAVATSGWQALDAALAVELGTPAPRYRNI
;
A
#
# COMPACT_ATOMS: atom_id res chain seq x y z
N MET A 1 -1.74 -4.91 -15.74
CA MET A 1 -1.34 -3.49 -15.54
C MET A 1 0.17 -3.45 -15.45
N HIS A 2 0.88 -2.73 -16.33
CA HIS A 2 2.34 -2.64 -16.25
C HIS A 2 2.74 -1.72 -15.07
N PRO A 3 3.69 -2.12 -14.21
CA PRO A 3 4.18 -1.25 -13.15
C PRO A 3 4.88 -0.05 -13.79
N ARG A 4 4.34 1.15 -13.59
CA ARG A 4 5.03 2.39 -13.96
C ARG A 4 6.23 2.52 -13.05
N THR A 5 7.43 2.31 -13.60
CA THR A 5 8.69 2.65 -12.94
C THR A 5 8.68 4.13 -12.59
N LEU A 6 9.05 4.47 -11.35
CA LEU A 6 9.24 5.86 -10.93
C LEU A 6 10.30 6.50 -11.84
N ASP A 7 9.93 7.61 -12.51
CA ASP A 7 10.90 8.37 -13.32
C ASP A 7 11.96 8.94 -12.37
N PRO A 8 13.26 8.62 -12.53
CA PRO A 8 14.33 9.11 -11.67
C PRO A 8 14.45 10.65 -11.66
N ARG A 9 13.86 11.34 -12.65
CA ARG A 9 13.76 12.81 -12.70
C ARG A 9 12.77 13.38 -11.68
N CYS A 10 11.92 12.55 -11.07
CA CYS A 10 10.94 12.95 -10.06
C CYS A 10 11.46 12.84 -8.61
N SER A 11 12.76 12.53 -8.41
CA SER A 11 13.39 12.43 -7.09
C SER A 11 13.91 13.79 -6.59
N LEU A 12 13.52 14.18 -5.37
CA LEU A 12 14.06 15.34 -4.64
C LEU A 12 15.44 15.00 -4.04
N SER A 13 16.43 14.74 -4.89
CA SER A 13 17.85 14.84 -4.50
C SER A 13 18.72 14.85 -5.73
N ARG A 14 19.06 16.04 -6.23
CA ARG A 14 20.27 16.23 -7.02
C ARG A 14 21.43 16.43 -6.03
N MET A 15 22.14 15.36 -5.68
CA MET A 15 23.54 15.50 -5.32
C MET A 15 24.27 15.90 -6.61
N ASN A 16 24.58 17.19 -6.74
CA ASN A 16 25.42 17.70 -7.81
C ASN A 16 26.82 17.11 -7.67
N ILE A 17 27.09 16.04 -8.42
CA ILE A 17 28.47 15.63 -8.70
C ILE A 17 28.98 16.60 -9.76
N ILE A 18 29.84 17.52 -9.37
CA ILE A 18 30.58 18.40 -10.28
C ILE A 18 31.72 17.55 -10.90
N PRO A 19 31.71 17.22 -12.19
CA PRO A 19 32.89 16.62 -12.80
C PRO A 19 33.97 17.70 -12.94
N ARG A 20 35.17 17.42 -12.42
CA ARG A 20 36.37 18.22 -12.72
C ARG A 20 36.77 17.97 -14.17
N LEU A 21 36.70 19.00 -15.01
CA LEU A 21 37.29 18.98 -16.35
C LEU A 21 38.80 19.23 -16.25
N THR A 22 39.58 18.24 -16.67
CA THR A 22 41.00 18.40 -17.00
C THR A 22 41.13 18.99 -18.40
N THR A 23 41.92 20.05 -18.51
CA THR A 23 42.27 20.78 -19.72
C THR A 23 43.20 19.96 -20.62
N GLN A 24 42.86 19.82 -21.90
CA GLN A 24 43.85 19.69 -22.98
C GLN A 24 43.28 20.13 -24.35
N SER A 25 43.78 21.29 -24.78
CA SER A 25 44.25 21.70 -26.12
C SER A 25 43.49 21.31 -27.41
N THR A 26 42.84 22.34 -27.97
CA THR A 26 42.93 22.90 -29.33
C THR A 26 42.66 22.07 -30.60
N LEU A 27 41.64 22.56 -31.34
CA LEU A 27 41.62 22.82 -32.80
C LEU A 27 41.52 21.61 -33.76
N VAL A 28 40.38 20.92 -33.77
CA VAL A 28 39.77 20.37 -35.02
C VAL A 28 38.25 20.33 -34.88
N ALA A 29 37.62 21.49 -34.96
CA ALA A 29 36.17 21.62 -35.10
C ALA A 29 35.94 22.60 -36.24
N LEU A 30 35.15 22.21 -37.26
CA LEU A 30 34.09 23.09 -37.78
C LEU A 30 33.29 22.59 -39.00
N ILE A 31 33.61 21.47 -39.69
CA ILE A 31 32.90 21.17 -40.97
C ILE A 31 32.14 19.83 -41.05
N LEU A 32 32.35 18.85 -40.16
CA LEU A 32 31.56 17.60 -40.13
C LEU A 32 30.45 17.57 -39.06
N ALA A 33 30.36 18.58 -38.18
CA ALA A 33 29.35 18.62 -37.13
C ALA A 33 27.99 19.18 -37.59
N ALA A 34 27.91 19.86 -38.73
CA ALA A 34 26.70 20.57 -39.14
C ALA A 34 25.60 19.68 -39.77
N LEU A 35 25.93 18.46 -40.25
CA LEU A 35 24.96 17.57 -40.90
C LEU A 35 24.51 16.37 -40.05
N ALA A 36 25.18 16.08 -38.93
CA ALA A 36 24.72 15.11 -37.95
C ALA A 36 23.76 15.71 -36.90
N SER A 37 23.67 17.05 -36.82
CA SER A 37 22.82 17.74 -35.85
C SER A 37 21.39 18.00 -36.30
N LEU A 38 21.01 17.67 -37.55
CA LEU A 38 19.66 17.92 -38.05
C LEU A 38 18.68 16.73 -37.95
N THR A 39 19.09 15.55 -37.47
CA THR A 39 18.19 14.38 -37.38
C THR A 39 18.05 13.76 -35.99
N LEU A 40 18.62 14.35 -34.93
CA LEU A 40 18.51 13.81 -33.56
C LEU A 40 17.56 14.54 -32.60
N ASN A 41 16.74 15.48 -33.07
CA ASN A 41 15.82 16.24 -32.19
C ASN A 41 14.34 15.86 -32.31
N ALA A 42 14.01 14.67 -32.82
CA ALA A 42 12.61 14.28 -33.07
C ALA A 42 12.02 13.22 -32.12
N HIS A 43 12.72 12.68 -31.13
CA HIS A 43 12.17 11.61 -30.28
C HIS A 43 12.61 11.67 -28.80
N ALA A 44 12.33 12.77 -28.10
CA ALA A 44 12.37 12.77 -26.64
C ALA A 44 11.43 13.81 -26.02
N ALA A 45 10.19 13.85 -26.47
CA ALA A 45 9.11 14.52 -25.76
C ALA A 45 8.12 13.47 -25.24
N GLU A 46 8.62 12.47 -24.50
CA GLU A 46 7.77 11.74 -23.57
C GLU A 46 7.54 12.66 -22.36
N SER A 47 6.29 13.06 -22.17
CA SER A 47 5.83 13.86 -21.06
C SER A 47 6.16 13.16 -19.74
N SER A 48 7.24 13.60 -19.08
CA SER A 48 7.53 13.25 -17.69
C SER A 48 6.57 14.02 -16.77
N THR A 49 5.30 13.64 -16.75
CA THR A 49 4.38 14.10 -15.70
C THR A 49 4.72 13.33 -14.43
N CYS A 50 5.59 13.90 -13.61
CA CYS A 50 5.76 13.43 -12.25
C CYS A 50 4.39 13.41 -11.58
N VAL A 51 4.06 12.28 -10.95
CA VAL A 51 2.87 12.20 -10.12
C VAL A 51 3.13 13.11 -8.90
N PRO A 52 2.25 14.09 -8.62
CA PRO A 52 2.42 14.93 -7.44
C PRO A 52 2.44 14.07 -6.18
N SER A 53 3.24 14.47 -5.20
CA SER A 53 3.23 13.80 -3.89
C SER A 53 1.86 13.97 -3.24
N GLY A 54 1.38 12.93 -2.56
CA GLY A 54 0.15 13.01 -1.78
C GLY A 54 0.25 14.03 -0.65
N GLU A 55 -0.90 14.57 -0.24
CA GLU A 55 -1.02 15.53 0.85
C GLU A 55 -1.89 14.95 1.97
N TRP A 56 -1.49 15.16 3.22
CA TRP A 56 -2.31 14.81 4.36
C TRP A 56 -3.32 15.92 4.67
N ARG A 57 -4.58 15.54 4.86
CA ARG A 57 -5.67 16.47 5.17
C ARG A 57 -6.52 15.96 6.32
N LEU A 58 -6.93 16.87 7.19
CA LEU A 58 -7.92 16.60 8.23
C LEU A 58 -9.34 16.60 7.64
N PRO A 59 -10.33 15.99 8.31
CA PRO A 59 -11.74 16.23 8.01
C PRO A 59 -12.02 17.75 7.97
N GLY A 60 -12.72 18.21 6.93
CA GLY A 60 -12.88 19.64 6.64
C GLY A 60 -11.83 20.24 5.70
N GLY A 61 -10.83 19.46 5.28
CA GLY A 61 -9.94 19.79 4.15
C GLY A 61 -8.67 20.58 4.51
N ALA A 62 -8.45 20.90 5.78
CA ALA A 62 -7.23 21.57 6.22
C ALA A 62 -6.00 20.68 6.01
N ALA A 63 -4.95 21.25 5.40
CA ALA A 63 -3.67 20.58 5.24
C ALA A 63 -3.00 20.32 6.60
N VAL A 64 -2.34 19.18 6.75
CA VAL A 64 -1.58 18.81 7.95
C VAL A 64 -0.27 18.15 7.53
N SER A 65 0.79 18.29 8.32
CA SER A 65 2.07 17.64 7.99
C SER A 65 2.01 16.13 8.24
N ALA A 66 2.81 15.38 7.50
CA ALA A 66 2.97 13.95 7.72
C ALA A 66 3.48 13.66 9.14
N GLU A 67 4.42 14.46 9.67
CA GLU A 67 4.93 14.29 11.03
C GLU A 67 3.83 14.42 12.09
N ALA A 68 2.92 15.39 11.93
CA ALA A 68 1.82 15.58 12.89
C ALA A 68 0.85 14.38 12.88
N VAL A 69 0.49 13.88 11.69
CA VAL A 69 -0.39 12.71 11.57
C VAL A 69 0.28 11.45 12.11
N LEU A 70 1.52 11.18 11.71
CA LEU A 70 2.26 10.00 12.17
C LEU A 70 2.57 10.06 13.67
N GLY A 71 2.83 11.24 14.23
CA GLY A 71 2.98 11.46 15.66
C GLY A 71 1.70 11.11 16.44
N ALA A 72 0.55 11.61 15.98
CA ALA A 72 -0.74 11.28 16.57
C ALA A 72 -1.07 9.78 16.45
N ALA A 73 -0.83 9.19 15.27
CA ALA A 73 -1.05 7.77 15.02
C ALA A 73 -0.16 6.88 15.90
N SER A 74 1.09 7.27 16.14
CA SER A 74 2.03 6.53 17.01
C SER A 74 1.60 6.51 18.48
N ALA A 75 0.87 7.54 18.93
CA ALA A 75 0.32 7.59 20.29
C ALA A 75 -1.02 6.85 20.44
N ALA A 76 -1.67 6.49 19.33
CA ALA A 76 -2.94 5.80 19.33
C ALA A 76 -2.78 4.29 19.60
N ARG A 77 -3.78 3.68 20.24
CA ARG A 77 -3.83 2.22 20.43
C ARG A 77 -4.24 1.47 19.17
N VAL A 78 -5.05 2.11 18.33
CA VAL A 78 -5.59 1.56 17.08
C VAL A 78 -5.54 2.66 16.04
N VAL A 79 -5.04 2.33 14.85
CA VAL A 79 -5.00 3.20 13.68
C VAL A 79 -5.74 2.47 12.56
N LEU A 80 -6.74 3.11 11.97
CA LEU A 80 -7.52 2.56 10.86
C LEU A 80 -7.07 3.23 9.56
N LEU A 81 -6.64 2.43 8.59
CA LEU A 81 -6.20 2.91 7.29
C LEU A 81 -7.20 2.49 6.22
N GLY A 82 -8.10 3.39 5.82
CA GLY A 82 -9.08 3.14 4.78
C GLY A 82 -8.48 3.12 3.38
N GLU A 83 -9.13 2.42 2.45
CA GLU A 83 -8.70 2.29 1.07
C GLU A 83 -9.89 2.00 0.14
N SER A 84 -9.68 2.24 -1.16
CA SER A 84 -10.56 1.76 -2.23
C SER A 84 -9.93 0.52 -2.85
N HIS A 85 -10.64 -0.62 -2.78
CA HIS A 85 -10.07 -1.96 -2.98
C HIS A 85 -9.27 -2.20 -4.26
N ASN A 86 -9.50 -1.39 -5.29
CA ASN A 86 -8.88 -1.47 -6.61
C ASN A 86 -7.90 -0.33 -6.93
N GLU A 87 -7.52 0.48 -5.93
CA GLU A 87 -6.62 1.63 -6.11
C GLU A 87 -5.24 1.35 -5.49
N ALA A 88 -4.30 0.93 -6.34
CA ALA A 88 -2.95 0.53 -5.91
C ALA A 88 -2.18 1.63 -5.16
N SER A 89 -2.49 2.91 -5.38
CA SER A 89 -1.85 4.00 -4.62
C SER A 89 -2.23 4.01 -3.14
N HIS A 90 -3.44 3.60 -2.78
CA HIS A 90 -3.87 3.48 -1.39
C HIS A 90 -3.10 2.37 -0.66
N HIS A 91 -2.95 1.20 -1.28
CA HIS A 91 -2.18 0.08 -0.70
C HIS A 91 -0.70 0.43 -0.49
N ARG A 92 -0.10 1.17 -1.43
CA ARG A 92 1.27 1.70 -1.27
C ARG A 92 1.36 2.68 -0.10
N TRP A 93 0.40 3.59 0.03
CA TRP A 93 0.35 4.54 1.16
C TRP A 93 0.15 3.81 2.51
N GLN A 94 -0.66 2.75 2.55
CA GLN A 94 -0.83 1.90 3.74
C GLN A 94 0.50 1.26 4.16
N LEU A 95 1.24 0.66 3.22
CA LEU A 95 2.56 0.09 3.49
C LEU A 95 3.54 1.16 3.99
N GLN A 96 3.58 2.34 3.37
CA GLN A 96 4.45 3.45 3.81
C GLN A 96 4.11 3.92 5.22
N THR A 97 2.82 4.02 5.54
CA THR A 97 2.34 4.40 6.87
C THR A 97 2.70 3.33 7.90
N LEU A 98 2.47 2.06 7.59
CA LEU A 98 2.87 0.92 8.44
C LEU A 98 4.37 0.92 8.71
N ALA A 99 5.20 1.11 7.68
CA ALA A 99 6.64 1.17 7.81
C ALA A 99 7.09 2.36 8.70
N ALA A 100 6.45 3.52 8.57
CA ALA A 100 6.72 4.68 9.41
C ALA A 100 6.37 4.42 10.89
N LEU A 101 5.20 3.83 11.16
CA LEU A 101 4.78 3.46 12.52
C LEU A 101 5.69 2.39 13.13
N TYR A 102 6.06 1.37 12.34
CA TYR A 102 6.96 0.30 12.78
C TYR A 102 8.32 0.83 13.24
N ARG A 103 8.86 1.86 12.56
CA ARG A 103 10.13 2.50 12.96
C ARG A 103 10.06 3.14 14.35
N GLY A 104 8.90 3.65 14.75
CA GLY A 104 8.68 4.23 16.08
C GLY A 104 8.32 3.19 17.15
N ASN A 105 7.65 2.12 16.76
CA ASN A 105 7.27 1.02 17.64
C ASN A 105 7.29 -0.31 16.86
N PRO A 106 8.24 -1.21 17.09
CA PRO A 106 8.28 -2.49 16.37
C PRO A 106 7.24 -3.51 16.89
N LYS A 107 6.57 -3.23 18.02
CA LYS A 107 5.57 -4.12 18.63
C LYS A 107 4.16 -3.80 18.11
N LEU A 108 3.97 -3.95 16.80
CA LEU A 108 2.68 -3.76 16.13
C LEU A 108 2.02 -5.09 15.80
N SER A 109 0.72 -5.04 15.54
CA SER A 109 -0.03 -6.10 14.87
C SER A 109 -0.80 -5.47 13.71
N VAL A 110 -0.90 -6.20 12.60
CA VAL A 110 -1.55 -5.73 11.38
C VAL A 110 -2.89 -6.46 11.25
N GLY A 111 -4.00 -5.75 11.42
CA GLY A 111 -5.33 -6.28 11.18
C GLY A 111 -5.74 -6.07 9.72
N VAL A 112 -6.27 -7.12 9.08
CA VAL A 112 -6.65 -7.09 7.66
C VAL A 112 -8.09 -7.56 7.48
N GLU A 113 -8.88 -6.72 6.80
CA GLU A 113 -10.30 -6.94 6.53
C GLU A 113 -10.54 -8.11 5.57
N MET A 114 -9.59 -8.38 4.69
CA MET A 114 -9.89 -9.26 3.58
C MET A 114 -9.98 -10.74 3.96
N PHE A 115 -9.48 -11.14 5.13
CA PHE A 115 -9.56 -12.51 5.63
C PHE A 115 -10.65 -12.66 6.71
N PRO A 116 -11.54 -13.67 6.59
CA PRO A 116 -12.37 -14.09 7.70
C PRO A 116 -11.55 -14.73 8.81
N ARG A 117 -12.02 -14.63 10.06
CA ARG A 117 -11.37 -15.19 11.26
C ARG A 117 -11.06 -16.68 11.14
N SER A 118 -11.87 -17.43 10.39
CA SER A 118 -11.65 -18.84 10.06
C SER A 118 -10.30 -19.13 9.40
N LEU A 119 -9.69 -18.13 8.73
CA LEU A 119 -8.37 -18.25 8.08
C LEU A 119 -7.18 -17.89 8.99
N GLN A 120 -7.40 -17.50 10.25
CA GLN A 120 -6.31 -17.12 11.16
C GLN A 120 -5.15 -18.13 11.22
N PRO A 121 -5.38 -19.47 11.24
CA PRO A 121 -4.26 -20.43 11.21
C PRO A 121 -3.35 -20.30 9.99
N VAL A 122 -3.89 -19.93 8.82
CA VAL A 122 -3.11 -19.72 7.59
C VAL A 122 -2.25 -18.45 7.68
N LEU A 123 -2.77 -17.39 8.31
CA LEU A 123 -2.04 -16.13 8.55
C LEU A 123 -0.92 -16.33 9.58
N ASP A 124 -1.16 -17.16 10.59
CA ASP A 124 -0.15 -17.52 11.59
C ASP A 124 0.99 -18.35 10.94
N ASP A 125 0.65 -19.26 10.01
CA ASP A 125 1.65 -19.98 9.19
C ASP A 125 2.44 -19.04 8.28
N TRP A 126 1.77 -18.08 7.63
CA TRP A 126 2.41 -17.08 6.77
C TRP A 126 3.41 -16.23 7.52
N THR A 127 2.99 -15.63 8.64
CA THR A 127 3.85 -14.74 9.44
C THR A 127 5.02 -15.47 10.08
N ALA A 128 4.87 -16.77 10.36
CA ALA A 128 5.97 -17.63 10.81
C ALA A 128 6.91 -18.10 9.69
N GLY A 129 6.70 -17.66 8.44
CA GLY A 129 7.54 -18.04 7.29
C GLY A 129 7.39 -19.50 6.86
N ARG A 130 6.30 -20.18 7.26
CA ARG A 130 6.04 -21.60 6.92
C ARG A 130 5.42 -21.80 5.54
N LEU A 131 5.05 -20.71 4.87
CA LEU A 131 4.38 -20.74 3.57
C LEU A 131 5.17 -19.94 2.54
N SER A 132 5.31 -20.53 1.35
CA SER A 132 5.55 -19.75 0.15
C SER A 132 4.35 -18.85 -0.17
N GLU A 133 4.56 -17.86 -1.02
CA GLU A 133 3.49 -16.96 -1.44
C GLU A 133 2.37 -17.67 -2.21
N SER A 134 2.73 -18.60 -3.10
CA SER A 134 1.76 -19.40 -3.84
C SER A 134 0.92 -20.28 -2.90
N GLU A 135 1.53 -20.88 -1.88
CA GLU A 135 0.79 -21.68 -0.88
C GLU A 135 -0.11 -20.80 -0.02
N PHE A 136 0.33 -19.60 0.33
CA PHE A 136 -0.48 -18.64 1.08
C PHE A 136 -1.73 -18.23 0.28
N LEU A 137 -1.57 -17.84 -0.98
CA LEU A 137 -2.70 -17.47 -1.84
C LEU A 137 -3.65 -18.65 -2.08
N GLN A 138 -3.12 -19.85 -2.25
CA GLN A 138 -3.92 -21.07 -2.42
C GLN A 138 -4.69 -21.43 -1.14
N ARG A 139 -4.03 -21.48 0.01
CA ARG A 139 -4.65 -21.88 1.30
C ARG A 139 -5.66 -20.85 1.80
N THR A 140 -5.49 -19.58 1.46
CA THR A 140 -6.47 -18.54 1.75
C THR A 140 -7.59 -18.47 0.71
N ASP A 141 -7.47 -19.22 -0.39
CA ASP A 141 -8.38 -19.16 -1.53
C ASP A 141 -8.63 -17.71 -1.97
N TRP A 142 -7.54 -16.98 -2.18
CA TRP A 142 -7.53 -15.52 -2.33
C TRP A 142 -8.55 -15.00 -3.34
N GLU A 143 -8.68 -15.68 -4.48
CA GLU A 143 -9.61 -15.31 -5.55
C GLU A 143 -11.07 -15.34 -5.07
N ARG A 144 -11.48 -16.39 -4.34
CA ARG A 144 -12.85 -16.50 -3.82
C ARG A 144 -13.06 -15.69 -2.53
N THR A 145 -12.03 -15.57 -1.70
CA THR A 145 -12.09 -14.88 -0.40
C THR A 145 -12.10 -13.37 -0.57
N TRP A 146 -11.26 -12.82 -1.45
CA TRP A 146 -11.17 -11.39 -1.70
C TRP A 146 -11.49 -11.01 -3.14
N GLY A 147 -10.77 -11.59 -4.11
CA GLY A 147 -11.05 -11.43 -5.54
C GLY A 147 -10.46 -10.17 -6.19
N TYR A 148 -9.53 -9.48 -5.52
CA TYR A 148 -8.75 -8.38 -6.10
C TYR A 148 -7.35 -8.86 -6.50
N ASP A 149 -6.60 -8.04 -7.25
CA ASP A 149 -5.21 -8.34 -7.58
C ASP A 149 -4.35 -8.49 -6.31
N ALA A 150 -3.79 -9.68 -6.09
CA ALA A 150 -3.03 -10.02 -4.90
C ALA A 150 -1.79 -9.12 -4.72
N GLU A 151 -1.15 -8.68 -5.81
CA GLU A 151 0.07 -7.86 -5.75
C GLU A 151 -0.18 -6.46 -5.18
N MET A 152 -1.44 -6.02 -5.09
CA MET A 152 -1.76 -4.79 -4.35
C MET A 152 -1.57 -4.98 -2.83
N TYR A 153 -1.83 -6.18 -2.31
CA TYR A 153 -1.88 -6.47 -0.87
C TYR A 153 -0.62 -7.18 -0.36
N LEU A 154 -0.03 -8.05 -1.19
CA LEU A 154 1.16 -8.82 -0.84
C LEU A 154 2.31 -8.00 -0.27
N PRO A 155 2.60 -6.76 -0.72
CA PRO A 155 3.63 -5.93 -0.09
C PRO A 155 3.40 -5.70 1.42
N ILE A 156 2.15 -5.52 1.85
CA ILE A 156 1.80 -5.36 3.27
C ILE A 156 1.99 -6.69 4.01
N PHE A 157 1.58 -7.81 3.41
CA PHE A 157 1.68 -9.13 4.03
C PHE A 157 3.13 -9.61 4.13
N ARG A 158 3.94 -9.37 3.09
CA ARG A 158 5.38 -9.60 3.06
C ARG A 158 6.06 -8.77 4.16
N PHE A 159 5.75 -7.48 4.26
CA PHE A 159 6.26 -6.62 5.34
C PHE A 159 5.93 -7.21 6.72
N ALA A 160 4.70 -7.63 6.95
CA ALA A 160 4.32 -8.25 8.23
C ALA A 160 5.14 -9.51 8.53
N ARG A 161 5.29 -10.42 7.56
CA ARG A 161 6.11 -11.64 7.71
C ARG A 161 7.58 -11.32 7.96
N ASP A 162 8.17 -10.48 7.12
CA ASP A 162 9.62 -10.20 7.12
C ASP A 162 10.05 -9.47 8.41
N HIS A 163 9.11 -8.76 9.06
CA HIS A 163 9.31 -8.11 10.36
C HIS A 163 8.71 -8.86 11.56
N GLY A 164 8.14 -10.06 11.36
CA GLY A 164 7.55 -10.87 12.43
C GLY A 164 6.32 -10.24 13.10
N LEU A 165 5.60 -9.38 12.39
CA LEU A 165 4.37 -8.75 12.88
C LEU A 165 3.19 -9.72 12.79
N PRO A 166 2.41 -9.91 13.87
CA PRO A 166 1.18 -10.69 13.79
C PRO A 166 0.21 -10.10 12.76
N LEU A 167 -0.24 -10.94 11.84
CA LEU A 167 -1.29 -10.61 10.86
C LEU A 167 -2.62 -11.18 11.37
N ARG A 168 -3.62 -10.33 11.57
CA ARG A 168 -4.90 -10.69 12.20
C ARG A 168 -6.05 -10.59 11.21
N ALA A 169 -6.77 -11.70 11.04
CA ALA A 169 -7.98 -11.76 10.23
C ALA A 169 -9.13 -11.07 10.99
N LEU A 170 -9.70 -10.02 10.39
CA LEU A 170 -10.70 -9.20 11.08
C LEU A 170 -12.15 -9.57 10.73
N ASN A 171 -12.38 -10.21 9.59
CA ASN A 171 -13.71 -10.33 9.02
C ASN A 171 -14.47 -11.56 9.51
N VAL A 172 -15.75 -11.57 9.18
CA VAL A 172 -16.63 -12.75 9.25
C VAL A 172 -16.70 -13.41 7.88
N ASP A 173 -17.13 -14.67 7.83
CA ASP A 173 -17.31 -15.36 6.57
C ASP A 173 -18.35 -14.66 5.66
N ARG A 174 -18.08 -14.61 4.36
CA ARG A 174 -18.96 -13.98 3.35
C ARG A 174 -20.39 -14.53 3.38
N THR A 175 -20.56 -15.79 3.74
CA THR A 175 -21.87 -16.43 3.91
C THR A 175 -22.70 -15.76 5.00
N SER A 176 -22.08 -15.46 6.14
CA SER A 176 -22.71 -14.74 7.27
C SER A 176 -23.06 -13.31 6.88
N VAL A 177 -22.18 -12.60 6.17
CA VAL A 177 -22.46 -11.24 5.65
C VAL A 177 -23.68 -11.27 4.74
N ARG A 178 -23.74 -12.22 3.79
CA ARG A 178 -24.87 -12.38 2.87
C ARG A 178 -26.16 -12.73 3.61
N ALA A 179 -26.11 -13.66 4.57
CA ALA A 179 -27.26 -14.05 5.36
C ALA A 179 -27.86 -12.85 6.09
N VAL A 180 -27.03 -12.03 6.74
CA VAL A 180 -27.49 -10.80 7.41
C VAL A 180 -28.03 -9.78 6.42
N ALA A 181 -27.39 -9.60 5.28
CA ALA A 181 -27.84 -8.66 4.25
C ALA A 181 -29.22 -9.05 3.67
N THR A 182 -29.50 -10.35 3.54
CA THR A 182 -30.76 -10.86 2.97
C THR A 182 -31.87 -11.02 4.01
N SER A 183 -31.53 -11.49 5.21
CA SER A 183 -32.50 -11.99 6.20
C SER A 183 -32.40 -11.32 7.57
N GLY A 184 -31.56 -10.29 7.70
CA GLY A 184 -31.39 -9.53 8.94
C GLY A 184 -30.52 -10.23 9.97
N TRP A 185 -30.34 -9.59 11.13
CA TRP A 185 -29.42 -10.03 12.18
C TRP A 185 -29.77 -11.42 12.74
N GLN A 186 -31.05 -11.81 12.68
CA GLN A 186 -31.53 -13.11 13.17
C GLN A 186 -31.03 -14.29 12.33
N ALA A 187 -30.47 -14.04 11.14
CA ALA A 187 -29.95 -15.06 10.25
C ALA A 187 -28.53 -15.53 10.63
N LEU A 188 -27.89 -14.90 11.61
CA LEU A 188 -26.60 -15.34 12.12
C LEU A 188 -26.74 -16.63 12.92
N ASP A 189 -25.73 -17.49 12.82
CA ASP A 189 -25.54 -18.58 13.78
C ASP A 189 -25.47 -18.01 15.21
N ALA A 190 -26.06 -18.71 16.17
CA ALA A 190 -26.18 -18.22 17.54
C ALA A 190 -24.83 -17.99 18.21
N ALA A 191 -23.83 -18.84 17.95
CA ALA A 191 -22.49 -18.66 18.52
C ALA A 191 -21.80 -17.43 17.91
N LEU A 192 -21.92 -17.24 16.60
CA LEU A 192 -21.37 -16.07 15.92
C LEU A 192 -22.08 -14.77 16.35
N ALA A 193 -23.40 -14.80 16.56
CA ALA A 193 -24.15 -13.65 17.05
C ALA A 193 -23.69 -13.22 18.46
N VAL A 194 -23.37 -14.17 19.33
CA VAL A 194 -22.79 -13.91 20.66
C VAL A 194 -21.39 -13.30 20.52
N GLU A 195 -20.55 -13.83 19.63
CA GLU A 195 -19.20 -13.32 19.39
C GLU A 195 -19.19 -11.88 18.86
N LEU A 196 -20.06 -11.58 17.90
CA LEU A 196 -20.15 -10.26 17.27
C LEU A 196 -20.85 -9.22 18.15
N GLY A 197 -21.71 -9.68 19.07
CA GLY A 197 -22.54 -8.81 19.90
C GLY A 197 -23.57 -8.02 19.10
N THR A 198 -24.35 -7.19 19.78
CA THR A 198 -25.36 -6.36 19.10
C THR A 198 -24.68 -5.22 18.34
N PRO A 199 -24.97 -5.02 17.03
CA PRO A 199 -24.42 -3.91 16.28
C PRO A 199 -24.80 -2.57 16.91
N ALA A 200 -23.85 -1.64 16.95
CA ALA A 200 -24.17 -0.26 17.27
C ALA A 200 -25.22 0.29 16.28
N PRO A 201 -26.07 1.24 16.68
CA PRO A 201 -26.96 1.93 15.76
C PRO A 201 -26.17 2.46 14.56
N ARG A 202 -26.73 2.41 13.35
CA ARG A 202 -26.08 3.03 12.19
C ARG A 202 -25.74 4.48 12.53
N TYR A 203 -24.48 4.85 12.41
CA TYR A 203 -24.05 6.24 12.49
C TYR A 203 -24.84 7.03 11.43
N ARG A 204 -25.74 7.91 11.88
CA ARG A 204 -26.36 8.92 11.00
C ARG A 204 -25.33 10.02 10.81
N ASN A 205 -24.77 10.06 9.60
CA ASN A 205 -24.04 11.15 8.94
C ASN A 205 -23.27 12.15 9.84
N ILE A 206 -21.94 12.10 9.73
CA ILE A 206 -21.05 13.27 9.88
C ILE A 206 -20.98 13.95 8.51
#